data_AF-A0A2R5LPT2-F1
#
_entry.id   AF-A0A2R5LPT2-F1
#
_cell.length_a   1.000
_cell.length_b   1.000
_cell.length_c   1.000
_cell.angle_alpha   90.00
_cell.angle_beta   90.00
_cell.angle_gamma   90.00
#
_symmetry.space_group_name_H-M   'P 1'
#
loop_
_entity.id
_entity.type
_entity.pdbx_description
1 polymer ?
#
loop_
_entity_poly.entity_id
_entity_poly.type
_entity_poly.pdbx_seq_one_letter_code
_entity_poly.pdbx_strand_id
1 'polypeptide(L)'
;MRRRKQVALLSLALAVLAVPTLLLFYLQDRAEDNLLGFTKREAALAERVREVQQENQLLRRQLGFSRKQLLGLRNESEACRPSSEVPKCQVLHVAIVCAGYNASRSVVTLVKSVLFYRKNPLHLHFISDSVAHTILQTLFRTWNVPAVEVSFYLADNLQGQVSWIPNKHYSGVYGLMKLVLPKALPDTLEKVIVLDTDITFASDIAQLWSIFDEFTSKQAIGLVENQSDWYLG
;
A
#
# COMPACT_ATOMS: atom_id res chain seq x y z
N MET A 1 -0.14 70.28 72.81
CA MET A 1 0.14 69.81 71.43
C MET A 1 1.31 68.82 71.26
N ARG A 2 2.22 68.63 72.25
CA ARG A 2 3.41 67.74 72.09
C ARG A 2 3.12 66.22 72.09
N ARG A 3 2.17 65.73 72.91
CA ARG A 3 1.88 64.28 73.02
C ARG A 3 1.31 63.63 71.76
N ARG A 4 0.43 64.32 71.01
CA ARG A 4 -0.16 63.78 69.77
C ARG A 4 0.87 63.58 68.66
N LYS A 5 1.90 64.44 68.59
CA LYS A 5 3.00 64.31 67.61
C LYS A 5 3.93 63.13 67.94
N GLN A 6 4.19 62.88 69.22
CA GLN A 6 5.04 61.76 69.64
C GLN A 6 4.38 60.39 69.40
N VAL A 7 3.07 60.25 69.67
CA VAL A 7 2.33 59.00 69.41
C VAL A 7 2.25 58.71 67.91
N ALA A 8 2.02 59.75 67.07
CA ALA A 8 2.01 59.59 65.62
C ALA A 8 3.39 59.22 65.04
N LEU A 9 4.47 59.78 65.60
CA LEU A 9 5.84 59.41 65.21
C LEU A 9 6.18 57.98 65.60
N LEU A 10 5.75 57.52 66.78
CA LEU A 10 5.97 56.15 67.24
C LEU A 10 5.13 55.13 66.45
N SER A 11 3.88 55.43 66.11
CA SER A 11 3.05 54.53 65.29
C SER A 11 3.56 54.45 63.84
N LEU A 12 4.04 55.57 63.29
CA LEU A 12 4.68 55.59 61.97
C LEU A 12 5.99 54.77 61.99
N ALA A 13 6.81 54.92 63.03
CA ALA A 13 8.04 54.13 63.19
C ALA A 13 7.78 52.63 63.34
N LEU A 14 6.74 52.25 64.09
CA LEU A 14 6.35 50.84 64.25
C LEU A 14 5.84 50.24 62.91
N ALA A 15 5.03 51.00 62.16
CA ALA A 15 4.56 50.57 60.84
C ALA A 15 5.71 50.43 59.83
N VAL A 16 6.67 51.36 59.86
CA VAL A 16 7.86 51.34 58.98
C VAL A 16 8.79 50.15 59.28
N LEU A 17 8.78 49.59 60.49
CA LEU A 17 9.62 48.44 60.85
C LEU A 17 8.89 47.10 60.80
N ALA A 18 7.60 47.06 61.17
CA ALA A 18 6.85 45.81 61.24
C ALA A 18 6.36 45.34 59.86
N VAL A 19 5.99 46.26 58.97
CA VAL A 19 5.48 45.90 57.64
C VAL A 19 6.57 45.28 56.76
N PRO A 20 7.81 45.82 56.68
CA PRO A 20 8.85 45.21 55.87
C PRO A 20 9.32 43.86 56.41
N THR A 21 9.31 43.67 57.73
CA THR A 21 9.72 42.40 58.34
C THR A 21 8.68 41.31 58.09
N LEU A 22 7.38 41.60 58.23
CA LEU A 22 6.31 40.68 57.84
C LEU A 22 6.34 40.36 56.33
N LEU A 23 6.61 41.36 55.48
CA LEU A 23 6.76 41.15 54.05
C LEU A 23 7.97 40.26 53.72
N LEU A 24 9.09 40.44 54.42
CA LEU A 24 10.28 39.59 54.26
C LEU A 24 10.00 38.15 54.70
N PHE A 25 9.34 37.94 55.83
CA PHE A 25 8.93 36.59 56.26
C PHE A 25 7.96 35.94 55.27
N TYR A 26 6.99 36.71 54.76
CA TYR A 26 6.04 36.21 53.75
C TYR A 26 6.72 35.87 52.41
N LEU A 27 7.71 36.67 51.99
CA LEU A 27 8.49 36.41 50.78
C LEU A 27 9.46 35.23 50.95
N GLN A 28 10.00 35.03 52.15
CA GLN A 28 10.91 33.92 52.46
C GLN A 28 10.16 32.58 52.47
N ASP A 29 8.97 32.52 53.06
CA ASP A 29 8.11 31.32 53.08
C ASP A 29 7.70 30.91 51.65
N ARG A 30 7.40 31.91 50.80
CA ARG A 30 7.12 31.67 49.37
C ARG A 30 8.33 31.23 48.56
N ALA A 31 9.54 31.54 49.01
CA ALA A 31 10.78 31.19 48.32
C ALA A 31 11.20 29.74 48.60
N GLU A 32 10.91 29.20 49.79
CA GLU A 32 11.21 27.80 50.11
C GLU A 32 10.36 26.81 49.28
N ASP A 33 9.10 27.15 48.98
CA ASP A 33 8.27 26.35 48.08
C ASP A 33 8.67 26.45 46.60
N ASN A 34 9.46 27.46 46.23
CA ASN A 34 9.86 27.78 44.85
C ASN A 34 11.37 27.68 44.60
N LEU A 35 12.11 26.90 45.39
CA LEU A 35 13.54 26.72 45.21
C LEU A 35 13.84 26.08 43.84
N LEU A 36 14.29 26.92 42.89
CA LEU A 36 14.57 26.67 41.46
C LEU A 36 13.39 26.77 40.48
N GLY A 37 12.25 27.37 40.88
CA GLY A 37 11.16 27.70 39.96
C GLY A 37 10.36 26.50 39.44
N PHE A 38 10.53 25.33 40.05
CA PHE A 38 9.72 24.14 39.78
C PHE A 38 9.01 23.71 41.05
N THR A 39 7.70 23.53 40.97
CA THR A 39 6.96 22.87 42.05
C THR A 39 7.46 21.42 42.18
N LYS A 40 7.47 20.84 43.40
CA LYS A 40 7.92 19.43 43.62
C LYS A 40 7.24 18.43 42.68
N ARG A 41 6.01 18.72 42.24
CA ARG A 41 5.25 17.92 41.26
C ARG A 41 5.83 18.02 39.85
N GLU A 42 6.27 19.19 39.41
CA GLU A 42 6.91 19.38 38.10
C GLU A 42 8.28 18.70 38.03
N ALA A 43 9.04 18.71 39.13
CA ALA A 43 10.30 17.98 39.22
C ALA A 43 10.09 16.45 39.07
N ALA A 44 9.10 15.88 39.78
CA ALA A 44 8.77 14.46 39.68
C ALA A 44 8.22 14.06 38.30
N LEU A 45 7.46 14.96 37.65
CA LEU A 45 6.97 14.74 36.29
C LEU A 45 8.11 14.77 35.27
N ALA A 46 9.05 15.72 35.40
CA ALA A 46 10.21 15.83 34.53
C ALA A 46 11.12 14.59 34.62
N GLU A 47 11.25 14.00 35.81
CA GLU A 47 11.99 12.77 36.02
C GLU A 47 11.33 11.56 35.32
N ARG A 48 10.02 11.38 35.48
CA ARG A 48 9.27 10.32 34.76
C ARG A 48 9.32 10.48 33.24
N VAL A 49 9.23 11.72 32.74
CA VAL A 49 9.34 11.99 31.31
C VAL A 49 10.73 11.61 30.79
N ARG A 50 11.80 11.90 31.56
CA ARG A 50 13.16 11.47 31.20
C ARG A 50 13.31 9.96 31.15
N GLU A 51 12.74 9.24 32.12
CA GLU A 51 12.79 7.78 32.16
C GLU A 51 12.08 7.16 30.94
N VAL A 52 10.86 7.60 30.65
CA VAL A 52 10.09 7.14 29.47
C VAL A 52 10.79 7.50 28.16
N GLN A 53 11.47 8.65 28.10
CA GLN A 53 12.26 9.04 26.94
C GLN A 53 13.50 8.14 26.76
N GLN A 54 14.19 7.78 27.86
CA GLN A 54 15.31 6.86 27.82
C GLN A 54 14.87 5.46 27.36
N GLU A 55 13.75 4.96 27.88
CA GLU A 55 13.19 3.67 27.47
C GLU A 55 12.83 3.68 25.98
N ASN A 56 12.17 4.74 25.49
CA ASN A 56 11.88 4.91 24.06
C ASN A 56 13.14 4.96 23.20
N GLN A 57 14.22 5.58 23.69
CA GLN A 57 15.49 5.61 22.97
C GLN A 57 16.13 4.21 22.89
N LEU A 58 16.06 3.42 23.97
CA LEU A 58 16.56 2.05 23.99
C LEU A 58 15.76 1.14 23.06
N LEU A 59 14.43 1.22 23.10
CA LEU A 59 13.54 0.48 22.21
C LEU A 59 13.82 0.82 20.73
N ARG A 60 14.00 2.10 20.40
CA ARG A 60 14.36 2.51 19.03
C ARG A 60 15.70 1.94 18.57
N ARG A 61 16.68 1.83 19.47
CA ARG A 61 17.98 1.20 19.15
C ARG A 61 17.83 -0.30 18.92
N GLN A 62 17.07 -1.00 19.77
CA GLN A 62 16.79 -2.42 19.61
C GLN A 62 16.05 -2.69 18.29
N LEU A 63 14.99 -1.93 18.00
CA LEU A 63 14.27 -2.03 16.72
C LEU A 63 15.18 -1.73 15.52
N GLY A 64 16.10 -0.78 15.66
CA GLY A 64 17.11 -0.49 14.63
C GLY A 64 18.04 -1.68 14.36
N PHE A 65 18.48 -2.39 15.41
CA PHE A 65 19.31 -3.58 15.29
C PHE A 65 18.54 -4.75 14.68
N SER A 66 17.33 -5.06 15.18
CA SER A 66 16.46 -6.10 14.62
C SER A 66 16.10 -5.83 13.17
N ARG A 67 15.85 -4.56 12.79
CA ARG A 67 15.62 -4.17 11.40
C ARG A 67 16.84 -4.39 10.52
N LYS A 68 18.05 -4.08 11.00
CA LYS A 68 19.30 -4.35 10.27
C LYS A 68 19.54 -5.85 10.10
N GLN A 69 19.24 -6.65 11.11
CA GLN A 69 19.35 -8.11 11.05
C GLN A 69 18.34 -8.72 10.06
N LEU A 70 17.09 -8.25 10.07
CA LEU A 70 16.08 -8.64 9.08
C LEU A 70 16.46 -8.22 7.65
N LEU A 71 17.03 -7.03 7.47
CA LEU A 71 17.56 -6.60 6.16
C LEU A 71 18.76 -7.43 5.71
N GLY A 72 19.63 -7.85 6.65
CA GLY A 72 20.74 -8.77 6.36
C GLY A 72 20.26 -10.15 5.89
N LEU A 73 19.28 -10.74 6.59
CA LEU A 73 18.67 -12.01 6.21
C LEU A 73 17.90 -11.92 4.87
N ARG A 74 17.26 -10.78 4.60
CA ARG A 74 16.63 -10.49 3.30
C ARG A 74 17.67 -10.39 2.18
N ASN A 75 18.83 -9.77 2.42
CA ASN A 75 19.90 -9.68 1.42
C ASN A 75 20.53 -11.03 1.06
N GLU A 76 20.54 -12.00 1.98
CA GLU A 76 21.00 -13.37 1.66
C GLU A 76 19.97 -14.18 0.86
N SER A 77 18.69 -13.82 0.94
CA SER A 77 17.61 -14.43 0.14
C SER A 77 17.32 -13.66 -1.17
N GLU A 78 17.74 -12.40 -1.27
CA GLU A 78 17.76 -11.55 -2.48
C GLU A 78 19.16 -11.50 -3.14
N ALA A 79 20.01 -12.52 -2.96
CA ALA A 79 21.10 -12.75 -3.91
C ALA A 79 20.46 -13.06 -5.26
N CYS A 80 20.34 -12.02 -6.11
CA CYS A 80 19.71 -12.06 -7.42
C CYS A 80 20.10 -13.35 -8.15
N ARG A 81 19.18 -14.33 -8.17
CA ARG A 81 19.14 -15.23 -9.31
C ARG A 81 18.94 -14.31 -10.51
N PRO A 82 19.80 -14.34 -11.54
CA PRO A 82 19.47 -13.66 -12.77
C PRO A 82 18.13 -14.27 -13.20
N SER A 83 17.04 -13.52 -13.05
CA SER A 83 15.81 -13.86 -13.73
C SER A 83 16.20 -13.96 -15.19
N SER A 84 15.86 -15.07 -15.83
CA SER A 84 16.05 -15.24 -17.27
C SER A 84 15.42 -14.03 -17.95
N GLU A 85 16.24 -13.09 -18.41
CA GLU A 85 15.72 -11.87 -19.03
C GLU A 85 14.98 -12.29 -20.29
N VAL A 86 13.68 -11.97 -20.35
CA VAL A 86 12.84 -12.29 -21.50
C VAL A 86 13.41 -11.59 -22.73
N PRO A 87 13.74 -12.32 -23.82
CA PRO A 87 14.28 -11.74 -25.04
C PRO A 87 13.41 -10.58 -25.54
N LYS A 88 14.03 -9.43 -25.84
CA LYS A 88 13.31 -8.17 -26.15
C LYS A 88 12.31 -8.26 -27.30
N CYS A 89 12.56 -9.12 -28.29
CA CYS A 89 11.68 -9.30 -29.45
C CYS A 89 10.65 -10.43 -29.26
N GLN A 90 10.64 -11.12 -28.11
CA GLN A 90 9.65 -12.14 -27.82
C GLN A 90 8.29 -11.48 -27.60
N VAL A 91 7.28 -11.97 -28.31
CA VAL A 91 5.89 -11.55 -28.15
C VAL A 91 5.32 -12.18 -26.89
N LEU A 92 4.76 -11.35 -26.00
CA LEU A 92 4.10 -11.82 -24.78
C LEU A 92 2.60 -11.89 -25.03
N HIS A 93 2.01 -13.07 -24.78
CA HIS A 93 0.60 -13.33 -25.01
C HIS A 93 -0.20 -13.07 -23.73
N VAL A 94 -1.21 -12.22 -23.81
CA VAL A 94 -2.03 -11.82 -22.67
C VAL A 94 -3.49 -12.04 -23.00
N ALA A 95 -4.18 -12.88 -22.24
CA ALA A 95 -5.60 -13.15 -22.38
C ALA A 95 -6.43 -12.37 -21.36
N ILE A 96 -7.51 -11.74 -21.83
CA ILE A 96 -8.41 -10.93 -21.00
C ILE A 96 -9.84 -11.31 -21.37
N VAL A 97 -10.64 -11.69 -20.37
CA VAL A 97 -12.08 -11.82 -20.53
C VAL A 97 -12.70 -10.44 -20.28
N CYS A 98 -13.33 -9.86 -21.30
CA CYS A 98 -13.92 -8.52 -21.22
C CYS A 98 -15.29 -8.52 -21.89
N ALA A 99 -16.36 -8.41 -21.10
CA ALA A 99 -17.73 -8.41 -21.60
C ALA A 99 -18.55 -7.24 -21.02
N GLY A 100 -19.34 -6.62 -21.90
CA GLY A 100 -20.17 -5.47 -21.56
C GLY A 100 -19.42 -4.15 -21.41
N TYR A 101 -20.20 -3.07 -21.25
CA TYR A 101 -19.71 -1.69 -21.25
C TYR A 101 -18.77 -1.37 -20.07
N ASN A 102 -19.12 -1.83 -18.86
CA ASN A 102 -18.35 -1.51 -17.66
C ASN A 102 -16.95 -2.15 -17.69
N ALA A 103 -16.87 -3.43 -18.05
CA ALA A 103 -15.58 -4.11 -18.21
C ALA A 103 -14.72 -3.45 -19.30
N SER A 104 -15.35 -3.05 -20.42
CA SER A 104 -14.67 -2.33 -21.52
C SER A 104 -14.10 -0.98 -21.08
N ARG A 105 -14.70 -0.32 -20.08
CA ARG A 105 -14.15 0.90 -19.49
C ARG A 105 -13.00 0.60 -18.52
N SER A 106 -13.17 -0.38 -17.64
CA SER A 106 -12.14 -0.75 -16.66
C SER A 106 -10.85 -1.23 -17.32
N VAL A 107 -10.97 -2.04 -18.38
CA VAL A 107 -9.82 -2.62 -19.07
C VAL A 107 -8.92 -1.58 -19.74
N VAL A 108 -9.43 -0.37 -20.01
CA VAL A 108 -8.62 0.73 -20.55
C VAL A 108 -7.48 1.09 -19.60
N THR A 109 -7.74 1.13 -18.29
CA THR A 109 -6.71 1.44 -17.28
C THR A 109 -5.67 0.34 -17.23
N LEU A 110 -6.11 -0.93 -17.23
CA LEU A 110 -5.22 -2.09 -17.32
C LEU A 110 -4.30 -1.97 -18.53
N VAL A 111 -4.86 -1.87 -19.73
CA VAL A 111 -4.07 -1.87 -20.97
C VAL A 111 -3.10 -0.70 -20.98
N LYS A 112 -3.53 0.51 -20.60
CA LYS A 112 -2.62 1.66 -20.53
C LYS A 112 -1.47 1.44 -19.56
N SER A 113 -1.73 0.87 -18.38
CA SER A 113 -0.68 0.59 -17.39
C SER A 113 0.32 -0.44 -17.92
N VAL A 114 -0.14 -1.50 -18.58
CA VAL A 114 0.73 -2.49 -19.22
C VAL A 114 1.55 -1.85 -20.35
N LEU A 115 0.90 -1.07 -21.22
CA LEU A 115 1.58 -0.38 -22.33
C LEU A 115 2.62 0.63 -21.86
N PHE A 116 2.43 1.24 -20.68
CA PHE A 116 3.36 2.20 -20.11
C PHE A 116 4.67 1.54 -19.64
N TYR A 117 4.60 0.36 -19.03
CA TYR A 117 5.77 -0.33 -18.47
C TYR A 117 6.41 -1.38 -19.38
N ARG A 118 5.71 -1.83 -20.43
CA ARG A 118 6.21 -2.91 -21.30
C ARG A 118 7.52 -2.55 -21.99
N LYS A 119 8.38 -3.56 -22.15
CA LYS A 119 9.56 -3.51 -23.02
C LYS A 119 9.48 -4.44 -24.23
N ASN A 120 8.49 -5.33 -24.25
CA ASN A 120 8.31 -6.37 -25.24
C ASN A 120 7.07 -6.10 -26.14
N PRO A 121 7.03 -6.67 -27.36
CA PRO A 121 5.82 -6.77 -28.15
C PRO A 121 4.72 -7.55 -27.40
N LEU A 122 3.47 -7.16 -27.60
CA LEU A 122 2.32 -7.81 -26.95
C LEU A 122 1.33 -8.34 -27.98
N HIS A 123 0.76 -9.51 -27.69
CA HIS A 123 -0.44 -10.00 -28.36
C HIS A 123 -1.56 -10.13 -27.33
N LEU A 124 -2.57 -9.27 -27.46
CA LEU A 124 -3.73 -9.24 -26.58
C LEU A 124 -4.85 -10.11 -27.16
N HIS A 125 -5.25 -11.13 -26.40
CA HIS A 125 -6.35 -12.02 -26.72
C HIS A 125 -7.58 -11.64 -25.88
N PHE A 126 -8.61 -11.10 -26.54
CA PHE A 126 -9.84 -10.73 -25.87
C PHE A 126 -10.93 -11.78 -26.08
N ILE A 127 -11.46 -12.31 -24.98
CA ILE A 127 -12.70 -13.08 -24.98
C ILE A 127 -13.80 -12.09 -24.65
N SER A 128 -14.63 -11.77 -25.64
CA SER A 128 -15.56 -10.63 -25.54
C SER A 128 -16.94 -10.94 -26.09
N ASP A 129 -17.95 -10.29 -25.56
CA ASP A 129 -19.26 -10.20 -26.20
C ASP A 129 -19.21 -9.23 -27.41
N SER A 130 -20.27 -9.19 -28.19
CA SER A 130 -20.36 -8.32 -29.38
C SER A 130 -20.20 -6.83 -29.06
N VAL A 131 -20.68 -6.40 -27.89
CA VAL A 131 -20.57 -5.04 -27.40
C VAL A 131 -19.12 -4.67 -27.10
N ALA A 132 -18.44 -5.44 -26.24
CA ALA A 132 -17.05 -5.18 -25.89
C ALA A 132 -16.13 -5.33 -27.11
N HIS A 133 -16.39 -6.30 -28.00
CA HIS A 133 -15.66 -6.44 -29.26
C HIS A 133 -15.66 -5.12 -30.06
N THR A 134 -16.84 -4.54 -30.28
CA THR A 134 -16.99 -3.32 -31.08
C THR A 134 -16.25 -2.14 -30.46
N ILE A 135 -16.35 -1.98 -29.13
CA ILE A 135 -15.69 -0.92 -28.38
C ILE A 135 -14.17 -1.08 -28.46
N LEU A 136 -13.67 -2.26 -28.13
CA LEU A 136 -12.24 -2.54 -28.05
C LEU A 136 -11.59 -2.53 -29.44
N GLN A 137 -12.26 -3.06 -30.46
CA GLN A 137 -11.78 -2.98 -31.84
C GLN A 137 -11.61 -1.53 -32.29
N THR A 138 -12.59 -0.67 -31.99
CA THR A 138 -12.50 0.76 -32.28
C THR A 138 -11.35 1.41 -31.50
N LEU A 139 -11.21 1.07 -30.21
CA LEU A 139 -10.17 1.60 -29.33
C LEU A 139 -8.77 1.24 -29.84
N PHE A 140 -8.48 -0.03 -30.10
CA PHE A 140 -7.15 -0.46 -30.55
C PHE A 140 -6.81 0.04 -31.95
N ARG A 141 -7.81 0.09 -32.85
CA ARG A 141 -7.64 0.70 -34.18
C ARG A 141 -7.29 2.18 -34.10
N THR A 142 -7.92 2.92 -33.19
CA THR A 142 -7.68 4.37 -33.04
C THR A 142 -6.41 4.68 -32.26
N TRP A 143 -6.04 3.86 -31.28
CA TRP A 143 -4.77 4.02 -30.56
C TRP A 143 -3.56 3.71 -31.45
N ASN A 144 -3.69 2.76 -32.38
CA ASN A 144 -2.66 2.40 -33.37
C ASN A 144 -1.26 2.22 -32.72
N VAL A 145 -1.22 1.43 -31.65
CA VAL A 145 -0.01 1.24 -30.83
C VAL A 145 0.95 0.30 -31.55
N PRO A 146 2.23 0.68 -31.74
CA PRO A 146 3.20 -0.19 -32.41
C PRO A 146 3.54 -1.43 -31.58
N ALA A 147 3.82 -2.54 -32.27
CA ALA A 147 4.17 -3.82 -31.65
C ALA A 147 3.12 -4.32 -30.63
N VAL A 148 1.85 -4.07 -30.94
CA VAL A 148 0.69 -4.60 -30.20
C VAL A 148 -0.28 -5.20 -31.22
N GLU A 149 -0.48 -6.49 -31.12
CA GLU A 149 -1.51 -7.21 -31.89
C GLU A 149 -2.69 -7.54 -31.00
N VAL A 150 -3.88 -7.61 -31.60
CA VAL A 150 -5.12 -7.88 -30.87
C VAL A 150 -5.97 -8.89 -31.64
N SER A 151 -6.40 -9.95 -30.95
CA SER A 151 -7.33 -10.95 -31.48
C SER A 151 -8.54 -11.07 -30.58
N PHE A 152 -9.70 -11.28 -31.19
CA PHE A 152 -10.97 -11.36 -30.48
C PHE A 152 -11.64 -12.71 -30.68
N TYR A 153 -12.21 -13.24 -29.59
CA TYR A 153 -12.93 -14.50 -29.54
C TYR A 153 -14.31 -14.24 -28.93
N LEU A 154 -15.38 -14.58 -29.67
CA LEU A 154 -16.74 -14.29 -29.23
C LEU A 154 -17.14 -15.20 -28.06
N ALA A 155 -17.46 -14.60 -26.92
CA ALA A 155 -17.87 -15.31 -25.71
C ALA A 155 -19.17 -16.12 -25.92
N ASP A 156 -20.07 -15.64 -26.79
CA ASP A 156 -21.34 -16.28 -27.12
C ASP A 156 -21.16 -17.71 -27.63
N ASN A 157 -20.06 -17.98 -28.36
CA ASN A 157 -19.74 -19.31 -28.89
C ASN A 157 -19.28 -20.29 -27.80
N LEU A 158 -18.87 -19.78 -26.64
CA LEU A 158 -18.29 -20.56 -25.56
C LEU A 158 -19.20 -20.65 -24.33
N GLN A 159 -20.20 -19.78 -24.24
CA GLN A 159 -21.05 -19.61 -23.07
C GLN A 159 -21.70 -20.93 -22.60
N GLY A 160 -22.18 -21.75 -23.55
CA GLY A 160 -22.82 -23.03 -23.25
C GLY A 160 -21.93 -24.05 -22.53
N GLN A 161 -20.61 -23.87 -22.52
CA GLN A 161 -19.68 -24.80 -21.86
C GLN A 161 -19.57 -24.59 -20.35
N VAL A 162 -20.00 -23.44 -19.83
CA VAL A 162 -19.90 -23.11 -18.40
C VAL A 162 -21.20 -22.57 -17.81
N SER A 163 -22.21 -22.29 -18.64
CA SER A 163 -23.53 -21.83 -18.18
C SER A 163 -24.25 -22.81 -17.25
N TRP A 164 -23.86 -24.09 -17.27
CA TRP A 164 -24.38 -25.11 -16.37
C TRP A 164 -23.83 -25.01 -14.93
N ILE A 165 -22.76 -24.24 -14.71
CA ILE A 165 -22.12 -24.07 -13.40
C ILE A 165 -22.88 -22.98 -12.62
N PRO A 166 -23.45 -23.29 -11.44
CA PRO A 166 -24.11 -22.29 -10.61
C PRO A 166 -23.13 -21.19 -10.21
N ASN A 167 -23.53 -19.92 -10.36
CA ASN A 167 -22.67 -18.79 -10.05
C ASN A 167 -23.42 -17.68 -9.30
N LYS A 168 -22.76 -17.13 -8.27
CA LYS A 168 -23.22 -15.97 -7.49
C LYS A 168 -22.31 -14.75 -7.67
N HIS A 169 -21.25 -14.87 -8.46
CA HIS A 169 -20.31 -13.80 -8.73
C HIS A 169 -20.97 -12.67 -9.53
N TYR A 170 -20.63 -11.43 -9.21
CA TYR A 170 -21.22 -10.25 -9.85
C TYR A 170 -20.95 -10.18 -11.36
N SER A 171 -19.82 -10.72 -11.84
CA SER A 171 -19.51 -10.84 -13.28
C SER A 171 -20.33 -11.92 -14.01
N GLY A 172 -21.16 -12.68 -13.29
CA GLY A 172 -21.98 -13.74 -13.85
C GLY A 172 -21.17 -14.76 -14.66
N VAL A 173 -21.76 -15.28 -15.74
CA VAL A 173 -21.13 -16.31 -16.59
C VAL A 173 -19.79 -15.89 -17.18
N TYR A 174 -19.54 -14.58 -17.33
CA TYR A 174 -18.25 -14.07 -17.83
C TYR A 174 -17.10 -14.31 -16.85
N GLY A 175 -17.36 -14.34 -15.54
CA GLY A 175 -16.34 -14.75 -14.57
C GLY A 175 -15.86 -16.20 -14.80
N LEU A 176 -16.76 -17.06 -15.29
CA LEU A 176 -16.46 -18.46 -15.59
C LEU A 176 -15.78 -18.66 -16.96
N MET A 177 -15.82 -17.66 -17.85
CA MET A 177 -15.18 -17.76 -19.18
C MET A 177 -13.67 -17.99 -19.12
N LYS A 178 -13.02 -17.67 -17.99
CA LYS A 178 -11.62 -17.99 -17.77
C LYS A 178 -11.34 -19.50 -17.86
N LEU A 179 -12.32 -20.34 -17.53
CA LEU A 179 -12.19 -21.81 -17.58
C LEU A 179 -12.16 -22.37 -19.00
N VAL A 180 -12.67 -21.62 -19.99
CA VAL A 180 -12.73 -22.06 -21.40
C VAL A 180 -11.63 -21.46 -22.25
N LEU A 181 -10.69 -20.73 -21.65
CA LEU A 181 -9.53 -20.17 -22.36
C LEU A 181 -8.74 -21.21 -23.17
N PRO A 182 -8.47 -22.43 -22.66
CA PRO A 182 -7.75 -23.43 -23.45
C PRO A 182 -8.46 -23.84 -24.75
N LYS A 183 -9.78 -23.66 -24.84
CA LYS A 183 -10.57 -23.94 -26.05
C LYS A 183 -10.80 -22.68 -26.91
N ALA A 184 -10.73 -21.51 -26.31
CA ALA A 184 -10.88 -20.24 -27.01
C ALA A 184 -9.61 -19.85 -27.77
N LEU A 185 -8.45 -20.09 -27.16
CA LEU A 185 -7.15 -19.69 -27.68
C LEU A 185 -6.63 -20.69 -28.74
N PRO A 186 -5.68 -20.28 -29.61
CA PRO A 186 -5.16 -21.15 -30.65
C PRO A 186 -4.38 -22.34 -30.07
N ASP A 187 -4.51 -23.53 -30.68
CA ASP A 187 -3.80 -24.75 -30.25
C ASP A 187 -2.26 -24.63 -30.35
N THR A 188 -1.76 -23.68 -31.13
CA THR A 188 -0.32 -23.39 -31.27
C THR A 188 0.23 -22.52 -30.14
N LEU A 189 -0.63 -21.98 -29.26
CA LEU A 189 -0.21 -21.09 -28.20
C LEU A 189 0.27 -21.87 -26.98
N GLU A 190 1.58 -21.81 -26.70
CA GLU A 190 2.19 -22.58 -25.60
C GLU A 190 2.00 -21.94 -24.22
N LYS A 191 2.03 -20.60 -24.13
CA LYS A 191 2.04 -19.85 -22.86
C LYS A 191 1.17 -18.61 -22.98
N VAL A 192 0.45 -18.26 -21.91
CA VAL A 192 -0.40 -17.06 -21.87
C VAL A 192 -0.56 -16.55 -20.44
N ILE A 193 -0.48 -15.22 -20.25
CA ILE A 193 -0.83 -14.58 -18.98
C ILE A 193 -2.32 -14.23 -19.01
N VAL A 194 -3.09 -14.68 -18.02
CA VAL A 194 -4.52 -14.35 -17.90
C VAL A 194 -4.69 -13.21 -16.90
N LEU A 195 -5.31 -12.12 -17.35
CA LEU A 195 -5.52 -10.92 -16.52
C LEU A 195 -7.00 -10.59 -16.38
N ASP A 196 -7.37 -10.13 -15.19
CA ASP A 196 -8.66 -9.50 -14.94
C ASP A 196 -8.72 -8.06 -15.43
N THR A 197 -9.92 -7.56 -15.71
CA THR A 197 -10.13 -6.22 -16.27
C THR A 197 -9.88 -5.07 -15.29
N ASP A 198 -9.81 -5.35 -13.99
CA ASP A 198 -9.77 -4.40 -12.89
C ASP A 198 -8.43 -4.38 -12.13
N ILE A 199 -7.35 -4.82 -12.78
CA ILE A 199 -5.99 -4.73 -12.24
C ILE A 199 -5.21 -3.58 -12.88
N THR A 200 -4.11 -3.17 -12.25
CA THR A 200 -3.21 -2.12 -12.76
C THR A 200 -1.76 -2.54 -12.55
N PHE A 201 -0.94 -2.38 -13.59
CA PHE A 201 0.48 -2.70 -13.55
C PHE A 201 1.28 -1.50 -13.04
N ALA A 202 2.27 -1.77 -12.18
CA ALA A 202 3.25 -0.80 -11.70
C ALA A 202 4.69 -1.15 -12.14
N SER A 203 4.84 -2.19 -12.96
CA SER A 203 6.11 -2.72 -13.44
C SER A 203 5.93 -3.45 -14.78
N ASP A 204 7.04 -3.89 -15.36
CA ASP A 204 7.07 -4.59 -16.65
C ASP A 204 6.45 -5.99 -16.55
N ILE A 205 5.47 -6.27 -17.41
CA ILE A 205 4.78 -7.56 -17.49
C ILE A 205 5.71 -8.72 -17.85
N ALA A 206 6.87 -8.45 -18.49
CA ALA A 206 7.87 -9.46 -18.77
C ALA A 206 8.36 -10.20 -17.51
N GLN A 207 8.32 -9.56 -16.34
CA GLN A 207 8.67 -10.21 -15.06
C GLN A 207 7.70 -11.32 -14.67
N LEU A 208 6.42 -11.20 -15.03
CA LEU A 208 5.46 -12.29 -14.86
C LEU A 208 5.70 -13.40 -15.89
N TRP A 209 6.09 -13.01 -17.10
CA TRP A 209 6.35 -13.97 -18.17
C TRP A 209 7.57 -14.86 -17.88
N SER A 210 8.62 -14.33 -17.25
CA SER A 210 9.80 -15.13 -16.89
C SER A 210 9.50 -16.24 -15.89
N ILE A 211 8.39 -16.16 -15.14
CA ILE A 211 7.99 -17.20 -14.18
C ILE A 211 7.69 -18.52 -14.90
N PHE A 212 7.30 -18.49 -16.18
CA PHE A 212 7.12 -19.72 -16.95
C PHE A 212 8.40 -20.55 -17.07
N ASP A 213 9.58 -19.93 -17.00
CA ASP A 213 10.86 -20.65 -17.07
C ASP A 213 11.16 -21.41 -15.77
N GLU A 214 10.43 -21.11 -14.69
CA GLU A 214 10.49 -21.81 -13.40
C GLU A 214 9.51 -23.00 -13.33
N PHE A 215 8.64 -23.17 -14.33
CA PHE A 215 7.68 -24.27 -14.33
C PHE A 215 8.38 -25.60 -14.59
N THR A 216 8.05 -26.59 -13.76
CA THR A 216 8.36 -27.98 -14.04
C THR A 216 7.41 -28.55 -15.08
N SER A 217 7.76 -29.70 -15.66
CA SER A 217 6.93 -30.41 -16.64
C SER A 217 5.55 -30.85 -16.12
N LYS A 218 5.29 -30.73 -14.81
CA LYS A 218 4.00 -31.07 -14.17
C LYS A 218 3.15 -29.84 -13.86
N GLN A 219 3.68 -28.63 -13.97
CA GLN A 219 2.97 -27.39 -13.67
C GLN A 219 2.38 -26.81 -14.95
N ALA A 220 1.06 -26.63 -14.95
CA ALA A 220 0.33 -26.04 -16.08
C ALA A 220 -0.21 -24.64 -15.78
N ILE A 221 -0.39 -24.29 -14.50
CA ILE A 221 -1.01 -23.03 -14.06
C ILE A 221 -0.18 -22.45 -12.91
N GLY A 222 0.15 -21.17 -13.00
CA GLY A 222 0.68 -20.37 -11.91
C GLY A 222 -0.39 -19.41 -11.39
N LEU A 223 -0.62 -19.40 -10.08
CA LEU A 223 -1.58 -18.53 -9.40
C LEU A 223 -0.92 -17.93 -8.16
N VAL A 224 -1.45 -16.80 -7.71
CA VAL A 224 -1.07 -16.16 -6.45
C VAL A 224 -2.05 -16.61 -5.36
N GLU A 225 -1.56 -16.73 -4.13
CA GLU A 225 -2.36 -17.07 -2.97
C GLU A 225 -3.47 -16.04 -2.73
N ASN A 226 -4.68 -16.52 -2.41
CA ASN A 226 -5.78 -15.64 -2.03
C ASN A 226 -5.45 -14.92 -0.72
N GLN A 227 -5.55 -13.59 -0.73
CA GLN A 227 -5.24 -12.74 0.43
C GLN A 227 -6.44 -12.50 1.36
N SER A 228 -7.51 -13.27 1.20
CA SER A 228 -8.72 -13.18 2.03
C SER A 228 -9.02 -14.50 2.74
N ASP A 229 -9.70 -14.41 3.88
CA ASP A 229 -10.07 -15.56 4.72
C ASP A 229 -11.19 -16.44 4.11
N TRP A 230 -11.57 -16.19 2.85
CA TRP A 230 -12.71 -16.81 2.20
C TRP A 230 -12.67 -18.36 2.21
N TYR A 231 -11.47 -18.94 2.21
CA TYR A 231 -11.27 -20.40 2.16
C TYR A 231 -10.83 -21.01 3.50
N LEU A 232 -10.78 -20.24 4.59
CA LEU A 232 -10.34 -20.72 5.91
C LEU A 232 -11.49 -21.24 6.79
N GLY A 233 -12.69 -21.39 6.21
CA GLY A 233 -13.91 -21.87 6.90
C GLY A 233 -13.91 -23.37 7.17
#